data_AF-A0A418T3Z8-F1
#
_entry.id   AF-A0A418T3Z8-F1
#
_cell.length_a   1.000
_cell.length_b   1.000
_cell.length_c   1.000
_cell.angle_alpha   90.00
_cell.angle_beta   90.00
_cell.angle_gamma   90.00
#
_symmetry.space_group_name_H-M   'P 1'
#
loop_
_entity.id
_entity.type
_entity.pdbx_description
1 polymer ?
#
loop_
_entity_poly.entity_id
_entity_poly.type
_entity_poly.pdbx_seq_one_letter_code
_entity_poly.pdbx_strand_id
1 'polypeptide(L)'
;MHIKIHTAAIPDGETHISNSAAKLVRMGFNPSRLEPVDRIKALAAALISECEAIRDQKGEGAREAAIAITDVQKSSMMAVAAATAYL
;
A
#
# COMPACT_ATOMS: atom_id res chain seq x y z
N MET A 1 3.66 7.48 9.55
CA MET A 1 2.72 6.34 9.64
C MET A 1 3.51 5.08 9.33
N HIS A 2 3.21 3.95 9.98
CA HIS A 2 3.96 2.70 9.76
C HIS A 2 3.08 1.47 9.87
N ILE A 3 3.56 0.34 9.35
CA ILE A 3 3.00 -0.99 9.56
C ILE A 3 4.05 -1.83 10.27
N LYS A 4 3.61 -2.54 11.32
CA LYS A 4 4.43 -3.57 11.98
C LYS A 4 4.26 -4.91 11.26
N ILE A 5 5.37 -5.58 11.01
CA ILE A 5 5.45 -6.86 10.32
C ILE A 5 5.98 -7.90 11.31
N HIS A 6 5.16 -8.91 11.59
CA HIS A 6 5.51 -10.00 12.48
C HIS A 6 5.34 -11.32 11.74
N THR A 7 6.45 -11.88 11.26
CA THR A 7 6.53 -13.15 10.53
C THR A 7 7.71 -13.98 11.05
N ALA A 8 7.78 -15.26 10.71
CA ALA A 8 8.92 -16.10 11.12
C ALA A 8 10.28 -15.57 10.60
N ALA A 9 10.29 -14.99 9.39
CA ALA A 9 11.51 -14.42 8.78
C ALA A 9 11.80 -12.99 9.25
N ILE A 10 10.77 -12.25 9.65
CA ILE A 10 10.86 -10.85 10.10
C ILE A 10 10.05 -10.74 11.40
N PRO A 11 10.63 -11.11 12.56
CA PRO A 11 9.89 -11.22 13.81
C PRO A 11 9.42 -9.87 14.37
N ASP A 12 10.20 -8.79 14.18
CA ASP A 12 9.91 -7.43 14.65
C ASP A 12 10.23 -6.38 13.56
N GLY A 13 9.63 -6.55 12.38
CA GLY A 13 9.81 -5.63 11.26
C GLY A 13 8.90 -4.41 11.34
N GLU A 14 9.33 -3.33 10.72
CA GLU A 14 8.50 -2.14 10.48
C GLU A 14 8.74 -1.63 9.06
N THR A 15 7.68 -1.17 8.40
CA THR A 15 7.77 -0.40 7.16
C THR A 15 7.09 0.95 7.33
N HIS A 16 7.70 2.00 6.77
CA HIS A 16 7.16 3.35 6.82
C HIS A 16 6.29 3.63 5.60
N ILE A 17 5.14 4.26 5.82
CA ILE A 17 4.28 4.75 4.76
C ILE A 17 4.68 6.18 4.41
N SER A 18 5.15 6.37 3.17
CA SER A 18 5.45 7.67 2.59
C SER A 18 4.18 8.49 2.37
N ASN A 19 4.32 9.82 2.39
CA ASN A 19 3.20 10.73 2.12
C ASN A 19 2.68 10.59 0.68
N SER A 20 3.55 10.30 -0.28
CA SER A 20 3.18 10.07 -1.68
C SER A 20 2.34 8.79 -1.84
N ALA A 21 2.76 7.69 -1.21
CA ALA A 21 2.00 6.45 -1.23
C ALA A 21 0.62 6.58 -0.57
N ALA A 22 0.56 7.22 0.60
CA ALA A 22 -0.70 7.50 1.30
C ALA A 22 -1.67 8.33 0.44
N LYS A 23 -1.14 9.29 -0.33
CA LYS A 23 -1.92 10.09 -1.27
C LYS A 23 -2.44 9.26 -2.44
N LEU A 24 -1.61 8.38 -3.03
CA LEU A 24 -1.99 7.54 -4.18
C LEU A 24 -3.19 6.64 -3.90
N VAL A 25 -3.28 6.07 -2.70
CA VAL A 25 -4.40 5.19 -2.30
C VAL A 25 -5.56 5.95 -1.62
N ARG A 26 -5.47 7.28 -1.53
CA ARG A 26 -6.42 8.14 -0.81
C ARG A 26 -6.69 7.60 0.60
N MET A 27 -5.62 7.37 1.36
CA MET A 27 -5.65 6.63 2.63
C MET A 27 -6.64 7.22 3.65
N GLY A 28 -6.76 8.54 3.76
CA GLY A 28 -7.70 9.21 4.67
C GLY A 28 -9.16 9.27 4.18
N PHE A 29 -9.50 8.67 3.03
CA PHE A 29 -10.84 8.73 2.46
C PHE A 29 -11.58 7.40 2.62
N ASN A 30 -12.33 7.24 3.70
CA ASN A 30 -13.18 6.06 3.95
C ASN A 30 -14.59 6.47 4.39
N PRO A 31 -15.48 6.86 3.44
CA PRO A 31 -16.84 7.27 3.79
C PRO A 31 -17.68 6.13 4.38
N SER A 32 -17.36 4.88 4.04
CA SER A 32 -18.05 3.69 4.57
C SER A 32 -17.75 3.41 6.04
N ARG A 33 -16.66 4.00 6.59
CA ARG A 33 -16.16 3.77 7.95
C ARG A 33 -15.87 2.29 8.27
N LEU A 34 -15.68 1.46 7.24
CA LEU A 34 -15.34 0.06 7.39
C LEU A 34 -13.84 -0.09 7.63
N GLU A 35 -13.46 -0.69 8.77
CA GLU A 35 -12.06 -1.02 9.10
C GLU A 35 -11.33 -1.79 7.98
N PRO A 36 -11.95 -2.78 7.28
CA PRO A 36 -11.32 -3.45 6.15
C PRO A 36 -10.81 -2.50 5.05
N VAL A 37 -11.51 -1.42 4.77
CA VAL A 37 -11.10 -0.42 3.76
C VAL A 37 -9.83 0.30 4.20
N ASP A 38 -9.75 0.70 5.46
CA ASP A 38 -8.55 1.36 6.02
C ASP A 38 -7.35 0.41 6.02
N ARG A 39 -7.57 -0.87 6.36
CA ARG A 39 -6.51 -1.90 6.32
C ARG A 39 -5.99 -2.15 4.92
N ILE A 40 -6.87 -2.33 3.93
CA ILE A 40 -6.48 -2.52 2.53
C ILE A 40 -5.63 -1.35 2.04
N LYS A 41 -6.05 -0.11 2.35
CA LYS A 41 -5.33 1.09 1.94
C LYS A 41 -3.98 1.23 2.64
N ALA A 42 -3.90 0.93 3.95
CA ALA A 42 -2.64 0.95 4.66
C ALA A 42 -1.64 -0.05 4.07
N LEU A 43 -2.05 -1.30 3.83
CA LEU A 43 -1.21 -2.33 3.22
C LEU A 43 -0.74 -1.93 1.81
N ALA A 44 -1.65 -1.41 0.98
CA ALA A 44 -1.31 -0.95 -0.36
C ALA A 44 -0.32 0.23 -0.32
N ALA A 45 -0.53 1.20 0.58
CA ALA A 45 0.37 2.34 0.74
C ALA A 45 1.77 1.89 1.20
N ALA A 46 1.86 0.97 2.16
CA ALA A 46 3.15 0.43 2.62
C ALA A 46 3.90 -0.27 1.49
N LEU A 47 3.24 -1.12 0.72
CA LEU A 47 3.87 -1.78 -0.44
C LEU A 47 4.32 -0.76 -1.49
N ILE A 48 3.52 0.26 -1.78
CA ILE A 48 3.92 1.35 -2.69
C ILE A 48 5.16 2.07 -2.15
N SER A 49 5.26 2.33 -0.84
CA SER A 49 6.45 2.97 -0.24
C SER A 49 7.72 2.14 -0.40
N GLU A 50 7.63 0.81 -0.24
CA GLU A 50 8.75 -0.10 -0.54
C GLU A 50 9.14 -0.04 -2.03
N CYS A 51 8.15 -0.04 -2.93
CA CYS A 51 8.41 0.10 -4.37
C CYS A 51 8.99 1.48 -4.74
N GLU A 52 8.56 2.57 -4.10
CA GLU A 52 9.15 3.89 -4.29
C GLU A 52 10.63 3.88 -3.94
N ALA A 53 11.01 3.27 -2.81
CA ALA A 53 12.41 3.14 -2.41
C ALA A 53 13.24 2.37 -3.45
N ILE A 54 12.70 1.28 -4.03
CA ILE A 54 13.38 0.52 -5.10
C ILE A 54 13.49 1.34 -6.39
N ARG A 55 12.39 1.99 -6.82
CA ARG A 55 12.35 2.82 -8.02
C ARG A 55 13.36 3.97 -7.93
N ASP A 56 13.43 4.63 -6.79
CA ASP A 56 14.21 5.85 -6.61
C ASP A 56 15.72 5.56 -6.51
N GLN A 57 16.12 4.31 -6.28
CA GLN A 57 17.51 3.86 -6.45
C GLN A 57 17.97 3.86 -7.92
N LYS A 58 17.05 3.91 -8.89
CA LYS A 58 17.32 3.96 -10.34
C LYS A 58 18.20 2.81 -10.87
N GLY A 59 18.21 1.67 -10.17
CA GLY A 59 18.86 0.44 -10.62
C GLY A 59 17.99 -0.38 -11.59
N GLU A 60 18.41 -1.61 -11.88
CA GLU A 60 17.72 -2.49 -12.85
C GLU A 60 16.25 -2.74 -12.49
N GLY A 61 15.92 -2.85 -11.20
CA GLY A 61 14.54 -3.07 -10.73
C GLY A 61 13.63 -1.83 -10.71
N ALA A 62 14.12 -0.66 -11.15
CA ALA A 62 13.35 0.57 -11.04
C ALA A 62 12.10 0.59 -11.95
N ARG A 63 12.18 -0.07 -13.11
CA ARG A 63 11.05 -0.19 -14.05
C ARG A 63 9.95 -1.05 -13.45
N GLU A 64 10.30 -2.22 -12.93
CA GLU A 64 9.40 -3.18 -12.31
C GLU A 64 8.71 -2.55 -11.09
N ALA A 65 9.47 -1.82 -10.27
CA ALA A 65 8.91 -1.11 -9.13
C ALA A 65 7.89 -0.03 -9.54
N ALA A 66 8.17 0.74 -10.61
CA ALA A 66 7.22 1.72 -11.12
C ALA A 66 5.93 1.09 -11.66
N ILE A 67 6.03 -0.06 -12.33
CA ILE A 67 4.87 -0.84 -12.79
C ILE A 67 4.08 -1.36 -11.59
N ALA A 68 4.76 -1.94 -10.60
CA ALA A 68 4.14 -2.46 -9.39
C ALA A 68 3.34 -1.39 -8.63
N ILE A 69 3.86 -0.17 -8.51
CA ILE A 69 3.12 0.95 -7.88
C ILE A 69 1.77 1.16 -8.57
N THR A 70 1.75 1.15 -9.90
CA THR A 70 0.53 1.34 -10.71
C THR A 70 -0.45 0.20 -10.49
N ASP A 71 0.03 -1.04 -10.48
CA ASP A 71 -0.84 -2.22 -10.34
C ASP A 71 -1.36 -2.40 -8.91
N VAL A 72 -0.57 -2.03 -7.90
CA VAL A 72 -1.02 -1.98 -6.50
C VAL A 72 -2.12 -0.94 -6.32
N GLN A 73 -2.02 0.23 -6.96
CA GLN A 73 -3.08 1.24 -6.90
C GLN A 73 -4.40 0.70 -7.47
N LYS A 74 -4.36 0.04 -8.65
CA LYS A 74 -5.55 -0.59 -9.26
C LYS A 74 -6.12 -1.69 -8.36
N SER A 75 -5.26 -2.55 -7.85
CA SER A 75 -5.64 -3.68 -7.00
C SER A 75 -6.28 -3.20 -5.69
N SER A 76 -5.73 -2.14 -5.09
CA SER A 76 -6.29 -1.50 -3.90
C SER A 76 -7.71 -0.98 -4.15
N MET A 77 -7.95 -0.32 -5.30
CA MET A 77 -9.30 0.14 -5.65
C MET A 77 -10.30 -1.01 -5.79
N MET A 78 -9.90 -2.10 -6.45
CA MET A 78 -10.76 -3.29 -6.62
C MET A 78 -11.02 -4.01 -5.30
N ALA A 79 -10.00 -4.11 -4.44
CA ALA A 79 -10.15 -4.69 -3.10
C ALA A 79 -11.08 -3.85 -2.22
N VAL A 80 -11.01 -2.51 -2.29
CA VAL A 80 -11.96 -1.62 -1.61
C VAL A 80 -13.37 -1.82 -2.14
N ALA A 81 -13.55 -1.88 -3.46
CA ALA A 81 -14.87 -2.14 -4.07
C ALA A 81 -15.46 -3.47 -3.59
N ALA A 82 -14.65 -4.53 -3.53
CA ALA A 82 -15.05 -5.82 -2.99
C ALA A 82 -15.43 -5.74 -1.51
N ALA A 83 -14.63 -5.04 -0.69
CA ALA A 83 -14.91 -4.85 0.74
C ALA A 83 -16.18 -4.03 1.01
N THR A 84 -16.65 -3.24 0.04
CA THR A 84 -17.87 -2.43 0.15
C THR A 84 -19.05 -2.98 -0.66
N ALA A 85 -18.93 -4.17 -1.28
CA ALA A 85 -19.90 -4.66 -2.25
C ALA A 85 -21.30 -4.95 -1.68
N TYR A 86 -21.44 -5.02 -0.35
CA TYR A 86 -22.70 -5.33 0.34
C TYR A 86 -23.39 -4.10 0.96
N LEU A 87 -22.80 -2.91 0.80
CA LEU A 87 -23.39 -1.64 1.26
C LEU A 87 -24.39 -1.10 0.24
#